data_AF-A0A822FG22-F1
#
_entry.id   AF-A0A822FG22-F1
#
_cell.length_a   1.000
_cell.length_b   1.000
_cell.length_c   1.000
_cell.angle_alpha   90.00
_cell.angle_beta   90.00
_cell.angle_gamma   90.00
#
_symmetry.space_group_name_H-M   'P 1'
#
loop_
_entity.id
_entity.type
_entity.pdbx_description
1 polymer ?
#
loop_
_entity_poly.entity_id
_entity_poly.type
_entity_poly.pdbx_seq_one_letter_code
_entity_poly.pdbx_strand_id
1 'polypeptide(L)'
;DEREQKEHEKVQRKQELQKLLEQEEVSLTAAKSKKNVDLAPKKVTQAQIQHRQAAAAAATVGNETKKNINEEEIEIEENVNRLKIDGSSARNVEEAIHVLQSSQIAVDSHPEKRMKGAYEAYEKENLPKLKQEHPSLRLSQLKQLLKKEWMKSPDNPFNRPTKAYNQGSNLTQGTRPEEKDEEDSDNDEH
;
A
#
# COMPACT_ATOMS: atom_id res chain seq x y z
N ASP A 1 -35.18 19.86 -41.99
CA ASP A 1 -34.01 20.75 -41.91
C ASP A 1 -33.17 20.52 -40.65
N GLU A 2 -33.40 21.16 -39.50
CA GLU A 2 -32.51 21.03 -38.32
C GLU A 2 -32.43 19.61 -37.72
N ARG A 3 -33.55 18.87 -37.71
CA ARG A 3 -33.57 17.46 -37.23
C ARG A 3 -32.77 16.53 -38.14
N GLU A 4 -32.78 16.77 -39.44
CA GLU A 4 -32.05 15.95 -40.42
C GLU A 4 -30.54 16.24 -40.37
N GLN A 5 -30.15 17.49 -40.13
CA GLN A 5 -28.75 17.86 -39.89
C GLN A 5 -28.18 17.18 -38.65
N LYS A 6 -28.95 17.15 -37.55
CA LYS A 6 -28.54 16.49 -36.30
C LYS A 6 -28.39 14.98 -36.45
N GLU A 7 -29.24 14.33 -37.24
CA GLU A 7 -29.09 12.90 -37.54
C GLU A 7 -27.87 12.64 -38.42
N HIS A 8 -27.60 13.49 -39.42
CA HIS A 8 -26.39 13.41 -40.24
C HIS A 8 -25.10 13.56 -39.41
N GLU A 9 -25.05 14.51 -38.48
CA GLU A 9 -23.88 14.71 -37.60
C GLU A 9 -23.63 13.50 -36.70
N LYS A 10 -24.69 12.90 -36.13
CA LYS A 10 -24.56 11.68 -35.31
C LYS A 10 -24.04 10.50 -36.13
N VAL A 11 -24.51 10.35 -37.36
CA VAL A 11 -24.04 9.29 -38.28
C VAL A 11 -22.58 9.51 -38.62
N GLN A 12 -22.17 10.74 -38.93
CA GLN A 12 -20.76 11.08 -39.20
C GLN A 12 -19.88 10.80 -37.98
N ARG A 13 -20.27 11.25 -36.78
CA ARG A 13 -19.53 11.00 -35.54
C ARG A 13 -19.38 9.50 -35.24
N LYS A 14 -20.43 8.71 -35.51
CA LYS A 14 -20.39 7.26 -35.36
C LYS A 14 -19.43 6.60 -36.35
N GLN A 15 -19.41 7.06 -37.60
CA GLN A 15 -18.50 6.56 -38.63
C GLN A 15 -17.05 6.91 -38.33
N GLU A 16 -16.77 8.12 -37.84
CA GLU A 16 -15.43 8.54 -37.44
C GLU A 16 -14.90 7.71 -36.26
N LEU A 17 -15.75 7.45 -35.26
CA LEU A 17 -15.39 6.61 -34.11
C LEU A 17 -15.09 5.17 -34.55
N GLN A 18 -15.90 4.61 -35.44
CA GLN A 18 -15.69 3.26 -35.98
C GLN A 18 -14.39 3.16 -36.77
N LYS A 19 -14.08 4.17 -37.59
CA LYS A 19 -12.83 4.23 -38.36
C LYS A 19 -11.59 4.30 -37.45
N LEU A 20 -11.68 5.05 -36.35
CA LEU A 20 -10.59 5.14 -35.38
C LEU A 20 -10.33 3.79 -34.69
N LEU A 21 -11.40 3.08 -34.31
CA LEU A 21 -11.30 1.74 -33.70
C LEU A 21 -10.65 0.73 -34.65
N GLU A 22 -11.06 0.73 -35.93
CA GLU A 22 -10.48 -0.17 -36.93
C GLU A 22 -8.98 0.12 -37.16
N GLN A 23 -8.58 1.39 -37.15
CA GLN A 23 -7.16 1.78 -37.25
C GLN A 23 -6.34 1.27 -36.05
N GLU A 24 -6.89 1.29 -34.84
CA GLU A 24 -6.24 0.73 -33.64
C GLU A 24 -6.13 -0.79 -33.72
N GLU A 25 -7.18 -1.50 -34.16
CA GLU A 25 -7.16 -2.96 -34.31
C GLU A 25 -6.15 -3.44 -35.37
N VAL A 26 -6.03 -2.72 -36.48
CA VAL A 26 -5.02 -3.01 -37.51
C VAL A 26 -3.60 -2.80 -36.97
N SER A 27 -3.38 -1.75 -36.19
CA SER A 27 -2.07 -1.51 -35.54
C SER A 27 -1.71 -2.61 -34.55
N LEU A 28 -2.68 -3.05 -33.74
CA LEU A 28 -2.50 -4.11 -32.75
C LEU A 28 -2.25 -5.49 -33.39
N THR A 29 -2.87 -5.78 -34.53
CA THR A 29 -2.67 -7.04 -35.25
C THR A 29 -1.37 -7.05 -36.05
N ALA A 30 -0.96 -5.93 -36.66
CA ALA A 30 0.33 -5.77 -37.30
C ALA A 30 1.52 -5.89 -36.31
N ALA A 31 1.33 -5.49 -35.05
CA ALA A 31 2.31 -5.68 -33.99
C ALA A 31 2.41 -7.15 -33.53
N LYS A 32 1.31 -7.92 -33.59
CA LYS A 32 1.28 -9.34 -33.18
C LYS A 32 1.91 -10.29 -34.20
N SER A 33 1.88 -9.97 -35.50
CA SER A 33 2.47 -10.81 -36.55
C SER A 33 4.01 -10.73 -36.62
N LYS A 34 4.64 -9.72 -36.02
CA LYS A 34 6.12 -9.61 -35.95
C LYS A 34 6.77 -10.34 -34.77
N LYS A 35 5.97 -10.87 -33.82
CA LYS A 35 6.49 -11.50 -32.58
C LYS A 35 6.57 -13.04 -32.63
N ASN A 36 6.16 -13.67 -33.73
CA ASN A 36 5.91 -15.11 -33.80
C ASN A 36 6.90 -15.92 -34.66
N VAL A 37 8.13 -15.43 -34.89
CA VAL A 37 9.15 -16.19 -35.67
C VAL A 37 10.35 -16.66 -34.81
N ASP A 38 10.55 -16.14 -33.59
CA ASP A 38 11.75 -16.44 -32.78
C ASP A 38 11.47 -17.09 -31.41
N LEU A 39 10.38 -17.87 -31.28
CA LEU A 39 10.02 -18.56 -30.02
C LEU A 39 10.35 -20.06 -29.99
N ALA A 40 11.20 -20.54 -30.90
CA ALA A 40 11.80 -21.87 -30.75
C ALA A 40 13.08 -21.76 -29.90
N PRO A 41 13.20 -22.45 -28.75
CA PRO A 41 14.44 -22.46 -27.97
C PRO A 41 15.51 -23.22 -28.75
N LYS A 42 16.27 -22.52 -29.60
CA LYS A 42 17.53 -23.02 -30.15
C LYS A 42 18.47 -23.23 -28.97
N LYS A 43 18.80 -24.49 -28.66
CA LYS A 43 19.75 -24.83 -27.60
C LYS A 43 21.06 -24.08 -27.88
N VAL A 44 21.33 -23.04 -27.11
CA VAL A 44 22.56 -22.25 -27.24
C VAL A 44 23.65 -23.00 -26.48
N THR A 45 24.68 -23.46 -27.18
CA THR A 45 25.85 -24.11 -26.58
C THR A 45 26.69 -23.07 -25.83
N GLN A 46 27.34 -23.47 -24.73
CA GLN A 46 28.12 -22.57 -23.87
C GLN A 46 29.19 -21.77 -24.66
N ALA A 47 29.81 -22.38 -25.66
CA ALA A 47 30.77 -21.71 -26.55
C ALA A 47 30.16 -20.52 -27.32
N GLN A 48 28.89 -20.63 -27.72
CA GLN A 48 28.21 -19.58 -28.48
C GLN A 48 27.80 -18.39 -27.59
N ILE A 49 27.51 -18.65 -26.31
CA ILE A 49 27.28 -17.60 -25.30
C ILE A 49 28.57 -16.81 -25.07
N GLN A 50 29.70 -17.51 -24.85
CA GLN A 50 30.99 -16.88 -24.64
C GLN A 50 31.42 -16.05 -25.85
N HIS A 51 31.24 -16.56 -27.07
CA HIS A 51 31.56 -15.82 -28.29
C HIS A 51 30.71 -14.54 -28.43
N ARG A 52 29.40 -14.60 -28.12
CA ARG A 52 28.53 -13.42 -28.16
C ARG A 52 28.93 -12.38 -27.11
N GLN A 53 29.32 -12.80 -25.91
CA GLN A 53 29.79 -11.91 -24.86
C GLN A 53 31.12 -11.24 -25.23
N ALA A 54 32.07 -11.99 -25.80
CA ALA A 54 33.35 -11.43 -26.26
C ALA A 54 33.17 -10.42 -27.41
N ALA A 55 32.27 -10.70 -28.35
CA ALA A 55 31.96 -9.77 -29.45
C ALA A 55 31.27 -8.48 -28.96
N ALA A 56 30.38 -8.58 -27.98
CA ALA A 56 29.74 -7.42 -27.37
C ALA A 56 30.75 -6.56 -26.59
N ALA A 57 31.66 -7.19 -25.84
CA ALA A 57 32.74 -6.49 -25.15
C ALA A 57 33.66 -5.76 -26.14
N ALA A 58 34.07 -6.41 -27.24
CA ALA A 58 34.91 -5.80 -28.28
C ALA A 58 34.23 -4.61 -28.97
N ALA A 59 32.90 -4.64 -29.15
CA ALA A 59 32.15 -3.52 -29.72
C ALA A 59 32.08 -2.29 -28.79
N THR A 60 32.11 -2.49 -27.47
CA THR A 60 32.12 -1.38 -26.49
C THR A 60 33.47 -0.67 -26.41
N VAL A 61 34.59 -1.37 -26.66
CA VAL A 61 35.92 -0.74 -26.61
C VAL A 61 36.24 0.12 -27.84
N GLY A 62 35.47 -0.03 -28.93
CA GLY A 62 35.68 0.69 -30.19
C GLY A 62 35.03 2.09 -30.26
N ASN A 63 34.22 2.48 -29.28
CA ASN A 63 33.42 3.72 -29.32
C ASN A 63 33.74 4.67 -28.15
N GLU A 64 34.98 4.69 -27.69
CA GLU A 64 35.46 5.58 -26.61
C GLU A 64 36.55 6.55 -27.12
N THR A 65 36.66 6.73 -28.44
CA THR A 65 37.60 7.71 -29.01
C THR A 65 36.87 8.59 -30.03
N LYS A 66 36.46 9.77 -29.55
CA LYS A 66 36.15 11.04 -30.25
C LYS A 66 34.81 11.64 -29.80
N LYS A 67 34.81 12.37 -28.68
CA LYS A 67 34.11 13.67 -28.51
C LYS A 67 34.77 14.44 -27.36
N ASN A 68 35.82 15.21 -27.67
CA ASN A 68 36.18 16.38 -26.87
C ASN A 68 35.20 17.49 -27.28
N ILE A 69 34.23 17.79 -26.42
CA ILE A 69 33.37 18.97 -26.52
C ILE A 69 33.43 19.61 -25.14
N ASN A 70 33.86 20.88 -25.07
CA ASN A 70 33.95 21.67 -23.85
C ASN A 70 32.68 21.53 -23.01
N GLU A 71 32.86 21.13 -21.75
CA GLU A 71 31.83 21.12 -20.70
C GLU A 71 31.57 22.56 -20.24
N GLU A 72 30.79 23.31 -21.01
CA GLU A 72 29.96 24.35 -20.40
C GLU A 72 28.74 23.62 -19.81
N GLU A 73 28.63 23.67 -18.49
CA GLU A 73 27.54 23.08 -17.70
C GLU A 73 26.21 23.73 -18.08
N ILE A 74 25.58 23.21 -19.13
CA ILE A 74 24.17 23.49 -19.41
C ILE A 74 23.39 22.71 -18.36
N GLU A 75 22.92 23.38 -17.32
CA GLU A 75 21.94 22.83 -16.38
C GLU A 75 20.71 22.37 -17.19
N ILE A 76 20.62 21.06 -17.42
CA ILE A 76 19.48 20.47 -18.11
C ILE A 76 18.29 20.57 -17.16
N GLU A 77 17.37 21.50 -17.41
CA GLU A 77 16.14 21.62 -16.65
C GLU A 77 15.36 20.30 -16.67
N GLU A 78 14.99 19.82 -15.49
CA GLU A 78 14.25 18.56 -15.37
C GLU A 78 12.91 18.66 -16.09
N ASN A 79 12.61 17.64 -16.90
CA ASN A 79 11.33 17.59 -17.61
C ASN A 79 10.18 17.39 -16.61
N VAL A 80 9.41 18.45 -16.37
CA VAL A 80 8.25 18.47 -15.45
C VAL A 80 7.22 17.37 -15.71
N ASN A 81 7.10 16.90 -16.95
CA ASN A 81 6.18 15.81 -17.32
C ASN A 81 6.67 14.42 -16.86
N ARG A 82 7.90 14.32 -16.35
CA ARG A 82 8.49 13.09 -15.80
C ARG A 82 8.55 13.10 -14.28
N LEU A 83 8.15 14.19 -13.63
CA LEU A 83 8.15 14.28 -12.18
C LEU A 83 7.16 13.27 -11.60
N LYS A 84 7.68 12.28 -10.87
CA LYS A 84 6.87 11.46 -9.98
C LYS A 84 6.53 12.35 -8.79
N ILE A 85 5.34 12.91 -8.79
CA ILE A 85 4.83 13.65 -7.63
C ILE A 85 4.76 12.66 -6.47
N ASP A 86 5.63 12.82 -5.48
CA ASP A 86 5.63 11.99 -4.28
C ASP A 86 4.49 12.45 -3.38
N GLY A 87 3.32 11.86 -3.59
CA GLY A 87 2.11 12.09 -2.84
C GLY A 87 1.22 10.86 -2.92
N SER A 88 0.71 10.41 -1.78
CA SER A 88 -0.15 9.22 -1.69
C SER A 88 -1.48 9.47 -2.39
N SER A 89 -1.54 9.22 -3.69
CA SER A 89 -2.76 9.35 -4.51
C SER A 89 -3.50 8.02 -4.54
N ALA A 90 -4.67 7.95 -3.90
CA ALA A 90 -5.53 6.78 -4.02
C ALA A 90 -6.38 6.82 -5.30
N ARG A 91 -6.41 5.72 -6.05
CA ARG A 91 -7.26 5.56 -7.24
C ARG A 91 -8.47 4.65 -7.01
N ASN A 92 -8.49 3.94 -5.90
CA ASN A 92 -9.58 3.07 -5.52
C ASN A 92 -9.95 3.28 -4.04
N VAL A 93 -11.14 2.79 -3.64
CA VAL A 93 -11.67 2.99 -2.28
C VAL A 93 -10.78 2.29 -1.23
N GLU A 94 -10.28 1.10 -1.52
CA GLU A 94 -9.38 0.33 -0.64
C GLU A 94 -8.06 1.07 -0.35
N GLU A 95 -7.52 1.72 -1.38
CA GLU A 95 -6.30 2.51 -1.35
C GLU A 95 -6.53 3.84 -0.62
N ALA A 96 -7.71 4.45 -0.80
CA ALA A 96 -8.09 5.65 -0.05
C ALA A 96 -8.20 5.34 1.45
N ILE A 97 -8.78 4.18 1.79
CA ILE A 97 -8.84 3.68 3.16
C ILE A 97 -7.42 3.48 3.71
N HIS A 98 -6.52 2.82 2.98
CA HIS A 98 -5.14 2.61 3.42
C HIS A 98 -4.37 3.93 3.65
N VAL A 99 -4.48 4.88 2.72
CA VAL A 99 -3.81 6.19 2.82
C VAL A 99 -4.31 6.94 4.05
N LEU A 100 -5.63 6.97 4.30
CA LEU A 100 -6.22 7.64 5.46
C LEU A 100 -5.88 6.93 6.79
N GLN A 101 -5.92 5.59 6.81
CA GLN A 101 -5.60 4.78 7.98
C GLN A 101 -4.14 4.95 8.43
N SER A 102 -3.21 5.16 7.51
CA SER A 102 -1.79 5.38 7.85
C SER A 102 -1.55 6.67 8.68
N SER A 103 -2.47 7.64 8.59
CA SER A 103 -2.40 8.90 9.35
C SER A 103 -2.99 8.83 10.76
N GLN A 104 -3.89 7.88 11.02
CA GLN A 104 -4.59 7.73 12.30
C GLN A 104 -4.07 6.53 13.07
N ILE A 105 -2.91 6.71 13.72
CA ILE A 105 -2.36 5.82 14.75
C ILE A 105 -2.00 4.44 14.19
N ALA A 106 -0.72 4.07 14.31
CA ALA A 106 -0.20 2.74 14.01
C ALA A 106 -0.76 1.67 14.98
N VAL A 107 -2.09 1.53 15.05
CA VAL A 107 -2.75 0.38 15.64
C VAL A 107 -2.60 -0.74 14.63
N ASP A 108 -1.51 -1.50 14.80
CA ASP A 108 -1.22 -2.69 14.00
C ASP A 108 -2.46 -3.59 13.90
N SER A 109 -3.12 -3.57 12.73
CA SER A 109 -4.32 -4.37 12.42
C SER A 109 -4.06 -5.87 12.43
N HIS A 110 -2.82 -6.33 12.60
CA HIS A 110 -2.49 -7.75 12.56
C HIS A 110 -2.25 -8.28 13.98
N PRO A 111 -3.28 -8.83 14.65
CA PRO A 111 -3.11 -9.51 15.93
C PRO A 111 -2.05 -10.63 15.85
N GLU A 112 -1.92 -11.28 14.68
CA GLU A 112 -0.88 -12.30 14.43
C GLU A 112 0.55 -11.73 14.43
N LYS A 113 0.75 -10.53 13.86
CA LYS A 113 2.08 -9.87 13.85
C LYS A 113 2.41 -9.32 15.23
N ARG A 114 1.44 -8.72 15.93
CA ARG A 114 1.59 -8.33 17.34
C ARG A 114 1.94 -9.52 18.23
N MET A 115 1.30 -10.67 18.02
CA MET A 115 1.60 -11.89 18.79
C MET A 115 3.05 -12.31 18.60
N LYS A 116 3.54 -12.40 17.36
CA LYS A 116 4.91 -12.84 17.09
C LYS A 116 5.94 -11.87 17.64
N GLY A 117 5.74 -10.56 17.43
CA GLY A 117 6.66 -9.53 17.94
C GLY A 117 6.68 -9.46 19.46
N ALA A 118 5.51 -9.49 20.10
CA ALA A 118 5.42 -9.44 21.56
C ALA A 118 5.97 -10.73 22.21
N TYR A 119 5.72 -11.90 21.62
CA TYR A 119 6.31 -13.16 22.07
C TYR A 119 7.84 -13.16 21.94
N GLU A 120 8.38 -12.63 20.84
CA GLU A 120 9.83 -12.55 20.63
C GLU A 120 10.50 -11.59 21.64
N ALA A 121 9.88 -10.44 21.92
CA ALA A 121 10.33 -9.52 22.95
C ALA A 121 10.33 -10.20 24.34
N TYR A 122 9.24 -10.90 24.67
CA TYR A 122 9.11 -11.64 25.92
C TYR A 122 10.11 -12.80 26.03
N GLU A 123 10.37 -13.54 24.95
CA GLU A 123 11.37 -14.61 24.90
C GLU A 123 12.77 -14.06 25.19
N LYS A 124 13.16 -12.95 24.58
CA LYS A 124 14.49 -12.34 24.79
C LYS A 124 14.74 -11.95 26.24
N GLU A 125 13.73 -11.43 26.93
CA GLU A 125 13.85 -10.98 28.33
C GLU A 125 13.75 -12.12 29.37
N ASN A 126 12.86 -13.09 29.14
CA ASN A 126 12.53 -14.10 30.15
C ASN A 126 13.33 -15.41 29.97
N LEU A 127 13.75 -15.75 28.75
CA LEU A 127 14.58 -16.93 28.51
C LEU A 127 15.89 -16.97 29.34
N PRO A 128 16.67 -15.88 29.52
CA PRO A 128 17.85 -15.92 30.37
C PRO A 128 17.50 -16.09 31.86
N LYS A 129 16.38 -15.53 32.34
CA LYS A 129 15.91 -15.72 33.74
C LYS A 129 15.54 -17.17 33.99
N LEU A 130 14.75 -17.78 33.08
CA LEU A 130 14.36 -19.19 33.15
C LEU A 130 15.57 -20.13 33.10
N LYS A 131 16.62 -19.78 32.34
CA LYS A 131 17.87 -20.55 32.33
C LYS A 131 18.61 -20.50 33.67
N GLN A 132 18.55 -19.40 34.39
CA GLN A 132 19.18 -19.25 35.71
C GLN A 132 18.39 -19.98 36.79
N GLU A 133 17.06 -19.93 36.74
CA GLU A 133 16.18 -20.64 37.68
C GLU A 133 16.19 -22.16 37.46
N HIS A 134 16.28 -22.59 36.20
CA HIS A 134 16.23 -24.00 35.81
C HIS A 134 17.40 -24.41 34.90
N PRO A 135 18.64 -24.40 35.40
CA PRO A 135 19.83 -24.71 34.60
C PRO A 135 19.90 -26.18 34.15
N SER A 136 19.17 -27.09 34.80
CA SER A 136 19.09 -28.51 34.46
C SER A 136 18.17 -28.80 33.27
N LEU A 137 17.28 -27.87 32.91
CA LEU A 137 16.31 -28.08 31.84
C LEU A 137 16.90 -27.80 30.46
N ARG A 138 16.53 -28.64 29.48
CA ARG A 138 16.91 -28.43 28.08
C ARG A 138 16.15 -27.23 27.51
N LEU A 139 16.74 -26.55 26.52
CA LEU A 139 16.13 -25.39 25.86
C LEU A 139 14.69 -25.64 25.37
N SER A 140 14.38 -26.85 24.88
CA SER A 140 13.02 -27.22 24.47
C SER A 140 12.02 -27.15 25.62
N GLN A 141 12.40 -27.64 26.80
CA GLN A 141 11.57 -27.61 28.01
C GLN A 141 11.42 -26.16 28.53
N LEU A 142 12.49 -25.38 28.50
CA LEU A 142 12.44 -23.95 28.87
C LEU A 142 11.49 -23.17 27.95
N LYS A 143 11.53 -23.41 26.63
CA LYS A 143 10.59 -22.80 25.68
C LYS A 143 9.14 -23.24 25.92
N GLN A 144 8.91 -24.49 26.35
CA GLN A 144 7.58 -24.94 26.73
C GLN A 144 7.04 -24.22 27.98
N LEU A 145 7.88 -24.03 29.00
CA LEU A 145 7.53 -23.26 30.21
C LEU A 145 7.27 -21.79 29.86
N LEU A 146 8.17 -21.18 29.09
CA LEU A 146 8.03 -19.82 28.60
C LEU A 146 6.72 -19.61 27.83
N LYS A 147 6.34 -20.55 26.96
CA LYS A 147 5.05 -20.46 26.23
C LYS A 147 3.85 -20.51 27.18
N LYS A 148 3.92 -21.30 28.25
CA LYS A 148 2.86 -21.38 29.26
C LYS A 148 2.75 -20.08 30.07
N GLU A 149 3.88 -19.50 30.46
CA GLU A 149 3.91 -18.19 31.14
C GLU A 149 3.41 -17.08 30.21
N TRP A 150 3.84 -17.09 28.95
CA TRP A 150 3.38 -16.16 27.93
C TRP A 150 1.87 -16.20 27.73
N MET A 151 1.26 -17.38 27.65
CA MET A 151 -0.20 -17.50 27.53
C MET A 151 -0.96 -16.85 28.68
N LYS A 152 -0.36 -16.80 29.89
CA LYS A 152 -0.94 -16.16 31.07
C LYS A 152 -0.53 -14.70 31.25
N SER A 153 0.52 -14.25 30.55
CA SER A 153 1.06 -12.90 30.68
C SER A 153 0.07 -11.84 30.20
N PRO A 154 -0.01 -10.66 30.86
CA PRO A 154 -0.79 -9.53 30.38
C PRO A 154 -0.26 -8.95 29.05
N ASP A 155 1.00 -9.23 28.70
CA ASP A 155 1.61 -8.80 27.44
C ASP A 155 1.07 -9.56 26.22
N ASN A 156 0.41 -10.70 26.45
CA ASN A 156 -0.25 -11.44 25.38
C ASN A 156 -1.48 -10.66 24.88
N PRO A 157 -1.51 -10.21 23.61
CA PRO A 157 -2.64 -9.47 23.07
C PRO A 157 -3.96 -10.26 23.08
N PHE A 158 -3.94 -11.59 23.22
CA PHE A 158 -5.15 -12.42 23.41
C PHE A 158 -5.85 -12.19 24.75
N ASN A 159 -5.11 -11.80 25.78
CA ASN A 159 -5.68 -11.58 27.12
C ASN A 159 -6.25 -10.17 27.27
N ARG A 160 -6.18 -9.33 26.22
CA ARG A 160 -6.74 -7.99 26.24
C ARG A 160 -8.27 -8.09 26.11
N PRO A 161 -9.05 -7.50 27.04
CA PRO A 161 -10.49 -7.46 26.89
C PRO A 161 -10.82 -6.67 25.61
N THR A 162 -11.52 -7.30 24.67
CA THR A 162 -12.11 -6.59 23.54
C THR A 162 -13.03 -5.53 24.13
N LYS A 163 -12.81 -4.25 23.79
CA LYS A 163 -13.70 -3.18 24.25
C LYS A 163 -15.11 -3.53 23.79
N ALA A 164 -16.01 -3.77 24.74
CA ALA A 164 -17.39 -4.10 24.45
C ALA A 164 -18.05 -2.89 23.77
N TYR A 165 -18.60 -3.11 22.58
CA TYR A 165 -19.17 -2.10 21.67
C TYR A 165 -20.35 -1.29 22.27
N ASN A 166 -20.84 -1.70 23.43
CA ASN A 166 -22.06 -1.23 24.10
C ASN A 166 -21.80 -0.31 25.30
N GLN A 167 -20.61 0.30 25.43
CA GLN A 167 -20.30 1.24 26.52
C GLN A 167 -20.61 2.72 26.22
N GLY A 168 -21.33 3.02 25.13
CA GLY A 168 -21.66 4.40 24.75
C GLY A 168 -23.10 4.56 24.25
N SER A 169 -24.06 4.62 25.17
CA SER A 169 -25.34 5.36 24.99
C SER A 169 -26.27 5.17 26.20
N ASN A 170 -25.81 5.54 27.41
CA ASN A 170 -26.78 6.03 28.39
C ASN A 170 -27.08 7.49 28.01
N LEU A 171 -27.96 7.61 27.01
CA LEU A 171 -28.54 8.84 26.53
C LEU A 171 -29.34 9.47 27.69
N THR A 172 -28.76 10.50 28.30
CA THR A 172 -29.44 11.68 28.87
C THR A 172 -30.86 11.41 29.37
N GLN A 173 -31.00 10.95 30.62
CA GLN A 173 -32.24 11.14 31.37
C GLN A 173 -32.42 12.65 31.53
N GLY A 174 -33.44 13.19 30.86
CA GLY A 174 -33.77 14.60 30.88
C GLY A 174 -34.03 15.08 32.29
N THR A 175 -33.11 15.88 32.83
CA THR A 175 -33.42 16.83 33.90
C THR A 175 -34.35 17.88 33.32
N ARG A 176 -35.65 17.60 33.41
CA ARG A 176 -36.74 18.57 33.30
C ARG A 176 -36.46 19.67 34.34
N PRO A 177 -36.29 20.94 33.96
CA PRO A 177 -36.19 22.01 34.95
C PRO A 177 -37.54 22.10 35.66
N GLU A 178 -37.50 22.01 36.98
CA GLU A 178 -38.59 22.47 37.86
C GLU A 178 -38.81 23.96 37.55
N GLU A 179 -39.92 24.29 36.88
CA GLU A 179 -40.55 25.60 37.05
C GLU A 179 -40.94 25.69 38.52
N LYS A 180 -40.10 26.35 39.31
CA LYS A 180 -40.55 26.97 40.55
C LYS A 180 -41.28 28.23 40.11
N ASP A 181 -42.59 28.13 40.04
CA ASP A 181 -43.46 29.29 40.08
C ASP A 181 -43.02 30.15 41.28
N GLU A 182 -42.59 31.37 40.97
CA GLU A 182 -42.37 32.43 41.95
C GLU A 182 -43.69 32.62 42.71
N GLU A 183 -43.74 32.13 43.94
CA GLU A 183 -44.69 32.64 44.91
C GLU A 183 -44.31 34.10 45.16
N ASP A 184 -44.99 35.01 44.45
CA ASP A 184 -45.16 36.41 44.81
C ASP A 184 -45.78 36.47 46.21
N SER A 185 -44.94 36.31 47.23
CA SER A 185 -45.30 36.63 48.60
C SER A 185 -45.20 38.14 48.73
N ASP A 186 -46.34 38.80 48.54
CA ASP A 186 -46.61 40.15 49.01
C ASP A 186 -46.04 40.33 50.42
N ASN A 187 -44.97 41.13 50.53
CA ASN A 187 -44.56 41.70 51.81
C ASN A 187 -44.01 43.12 51.61
N ASP A 188 -44.87 44.06 52.02
CA ASP A 188 -44.61 45.32 52.73
C ASP A 188 -44.56 46.68 52.02
N GLU A 189 -45.43 47.54 52.58
CA GLU A 189 -45.33 48.99 52.84
C GLU A 189 -45.54 50.02 51.72
N HIS A 190 -46.76 50.59 51.66
CA HIS A 190 -47.09 51.92 52.24
C HIS A 190 -48.60 52.20 52.24
#